data_AF-A0A059DW29-F1
#
_entry.id   AF-A0A059DW29-F1
#
_cell.length_a   1.000
_cell.length_b   1.000
_cell.length_c   1.000
_cell.angle_alpha   90.00
_cell.angle_beta   90.00
_cell.angle_gamma   90.00
#
_symmetry.space_group_name_H-M   'P 1'
#
loop_
_entity.id
_entity.type
_entity.pdbx_description
1 polymer ?
#
loop_
_entity_poly.entity_id
_entity_poly.type
_entity_poly.pdbx_seq_one_letter_code
_entity_poly.pdbx_strand_id
1 'polypeptide(L)'
;MIRSPLIAAALTCCAIALPAAAQYGRVEKSQAEIALENAKETFATQRAARQEANTACAARDYDACVKAGDSYRKGTGGTQDYGLAIKAYERACNGDNGKGCSSLAYLTMLGRGMDANPVKARSLYKQSCDLGEVSGCAGYGNMLFTGTGGAKNVPEGTRVLQESCNRDYEWACDRLDELGAYDPDSVAYERLKDMRGG
;
A
#
# COMPACT_ATOMS: atom_id res chain seq x y z
N MET A 1 -45.90 75.14 -56.28
CA MET A 1 -45.13 74.09 -56.97
C MET A 1 -44.34 73.31 -55.93
N ILE A 2 -44.56 71.98 -55.84
CA ILE A 2 -43.59 70.94 -55.38
C ILE A 2 -43.29 70.99 -53.85
N ARG A 3 -43.41 69.96 -52.98
CA ARG A 3 -43.53 68.49 -53.04
C ARG A 3 -44.06 67.96 -51.66
N SER A 4 -44.92 66.95 -51.74
CA SER A 4 -45.04 65.67 -50.98
C SER A 4 -44.72 65.52 -49.47
N PRO A 5 -45.47 64.66 -48.73
CA PRO A 5 -45.29 64.38 -47.30
C PRO A 5 -44.29 63.23 -47.04
N LEU A 6 -43.54 63.29 -45.94
CA LEU A 6 -42.71 62.20 -45.43
C LEU A 6 -43.49 61.41 -44.36
N ILE A 7 -43.86 60.18 -44.70
CA ILE A 7 -44.25 59.13 -43.75
C ILE A 7 -43.00 58.26 -43.56
N ALA A 8 -42.50 58.13 -42.33
CA ALA A 8 -41.44 57.19 -41.99
C ALA A 8 -41.92 56.28 -40.85
N ALA A 9 -41.84 54.98 -41.13
CA ALA A 9 -42.45 53.88 -40.40
C ALA A 9 -41.78 53.60 -39.04
N ALA A 10 -42.60 53.34 -38.02
CA ALA A 10 -42.17 52.77 -36.76
C ALA A 10 -41.97 51.25 -36.93
N LEU A 11 -40.72 50.80 -37.07
CA LEU A 11 -40.36 49.39 -36.94
C LEU A 11 -40.56 48.97 -35.46
N THR A 12 -41.64 48.25 -35.19
CA THR A 12 -41.85 47.57 -33.92
C THR A 12 -40.95 46.33 -33.89
N CYS A 13 -39.87 46.40 -33.12
CA CYS A 13 -39.01 45.25 -32.85
C CYS A 13 -39.80 44.25 -31.99
N CYS A 14 -40.36 43.20 -32.59
CA CYS A 14 -40.88 42.06 -31.86
C CYS A 14 -39.70 41.32 -31.22
N ALA A 15 -39.37 41.67 -29.98
CA ALA A 15 -38.52 40.86 -29.13
C ALA A 15 -39.26 39.54 -28.85
N ILE A 16 -38.86 38.49 -29.56
CA ILE A 16 -39.32 37.13 -29.29
C ILE A 16 -38.69 36.72 -27.95
N ALA A 17 -39.40 36.98 -26.86
CA ALA A 17 -39.04 36.44 -25.56
C ALA A 17 -39.20 34.92 -25.62
N LEU A 18 -38.08 34.21 -25.70
CA LEU A 18 -38.06 32.77 -25.49
C LEU A 18 -38.68 32.48 -24.10
N PRO A 19 -39.60 31.51 -23.99
CA PRO A 19 -40.23 31.21 -22.71
C PRO A 19 -39.17 30.80 -21.67
N ALA A 20 -39.21 31.47 -20.52
CA ALA A 20 -38.30 31.26 -19.37
C ALA A 20 -38.28 29.82 -18.82
N ALA A 21 -39.15 28.93 -19.31
CA ALA A 21 -39.18 27.52 -18.93
C ALA A 21 -37.93 26.73 -19.38
N ALA A 22 -37.15 27.23 -20.34
CA ALA A 22 -35.91 26.56 -20.78
C ALA A 22 -34.70 26.78 -19.84
N GLN A 23 -34.85 27.62 -18.80
CA GLN A 23 -33.73 27.99 -17.90
C GLN A 23 -33.74 27.19 -16.59
N TYR A 24 -34.81 26.47 -16.28
CA TYR A 24 -34.94 25.66 -15.07
C TYR A 24 -34.65 24.19 -15.37
N GLY A 25 -33.37 23.82 -15.45
CA GLY A 25 -33.03 22.42 -15.75
C GLY A 25 -31.62 21.95 -15.41
N ARG A 26 -30.77 22.78 -14.80
CA ARG A 26 -29.48 22.31 -14.28
C ARG A 26 -29.53 22.33 -12.76
N VAL A 27 -29.82 21.18 -12.16
CA VAL A 27 -29.53 20.97 -10.74
C VAL A 27 -28.02 20.87 -10.64
N GLU A 28 -27.37 21.89 -10.06
CA GLU A 28 -25.94 21.80 -9.73
C GLU A 28 -25.76 20.74 -8.64
N LYS A 29 -24.85 19.79 -8.88
CA LYS A 29 -24.55 18.75 -7.91
C LYS A 29 -23.98 19.39 -6.65
N SER A 30 -24.47 18.98 -5.49
CA SER A 30 -23.90 19.31 -4.20
C SER A 30 -22.50 18.71 -4.05
N GLN A 31 -21.70 19.29 -3.15
CA GLN A 31 -20.37 18.74 -2.82
C GLN A 31 -20.44 17.29 -2.33
N ALA A 32 -21.52 16.92 -1.64
CA ALA A 32 -21.74 15.55 -1.19
C ALA A 32 -21.99 14.58 -2.35
N GLU A 33 -22.74 15.00 -3.37
CA GLU A 33 -22.98 14.19 -4.58
C GLU A 33 -21.72 14.00 -5.41
N ILE A 34 -20.92 15.06 -5.57
CA ILE A 34 -19.62 15.00 -6.26
C ILE A 34 -18.67 14.05 -5.51
N ALA A 35 -18.57 14.19 -4.20
CA ALA A 35 -17.73 13.30 -3.38
C ALA A 35 -18.18 11.84 -3.48
N LEU A 36 -19.49 11.58 -3.48
CA LEU A 36 -20.04 10.23 -3.62
C LEU A 36 -19.75 9.63 -5.01
N GLU A 37 -19.87 10.42 -6.07
CA GLU A 37 -19.54 10.00 -7.43
C GLU A 37 -18.06 9.64 -7.56
N ASN A 38 -17.17 10.53 -7.09
CA ASN A 38 -15.73 10.28 -7.07
C ASN A 38 -15.36 9.03 -6.25
N ALA A 39 -16.04 8.82 -5.12
CA ALA A 39 -15.84 7.63 -4.29
C ALA A 39 -16.30 6.35 -5.01
N LYS A 40 -17.44 6.37 -5.70
CA LYS A 40 -17.93 5.25 -6.51
C LYS A 40 -16.98 4.90 -7.65
N GLU A 41 -16.49 5.90 -8.36
CA GLU A 41 -15.51 5.72 -9.42
C GLU A 41 -14.19 5.17 -8.89
N THR A 42 -13.67 5.75 -7.80
CA THR A 42 -12.46 5.25 -7.12
C THR A 42 -12.64 3.79 -6.69
N PHE A 43 -13.78 3.45 -6.12
CA PHE A 43 -14.07 2.08 -5.69
C PHE A 43 -14.20 1.11 -6.88
N ALA A 44 -14.82 1.52 -7.99
CA ALA A 44 -14.89 0.73 -9.21
C ALA A 44 -13.49 0.45 -9.78
N THR A 45 -12.62 1.46 -9.82
CA THR A 45 -11.22 1.33 -10.25
C THR A 45 -10.44 0.38 -9.33
N GLN A 46 -10.57 0.53 -8.01
CA GLN A 46 -9.91 -0.36 -7.05
C GLN A 46 -10.41 -1.80 -7.17
N ARG A 47 -11.71 -2.00 -7.41
CA ARG A 47 -12.29 -3.33 -7.63
C ARG A 47 -11.73 -3.98 -8.90
N ALA A 48 -11.63 -3.22 -9.99
CA ALA A 48 -11.04 -3.70 -11.24
C ALA A 48 -9.56 -4.08 -11.03
N ALA A 49 -8.77 -3.24 -10.37
CA ALA A 49 -7.37 -3.52 -10.06
C ALA A 49 -7.19 -4.76 -9.18
N ARG A 50 -8.06 -4.97 -8.18
CA ARG A 50 -8.08 -6.21 -7.38
C ARG A 50 -8.37 -7.44 -8.24
N GLN A 51 -9.32 -7.35 -9.17
CA GLN A 51 -9.65 -8.46 -10.06
C GLN A 51 -8.51 -8.78 -11.06
N GLU A 52 -7.85 -7.76 -11.57
CA GLU A 52 -6.67 -7.91 -12.43
C GLU A 52 -5.52 -8.57 -11.66
N ALA A 53 -5.20 -8.08 -10.47
CA ALA A 53 -4.17 -8.66 -9.61
C ALA A 53 -4.47 -10.13 -9.26
N ASN A 54 -5.73 -10.49 -9.01
CA ASN A 54 -6.14 -11.88 -8.81
C ASN A 54 -5.87 -12.74 -10.05
N THR A 55 -6.19 -12.23 -11.24
CA THR A 55 -6.02 -12.95 -12.50
C THR A 55 -4.54 -13.19 -12.81
N ALA A 56 -3.70 -12.15 -12.67
CA ALA A 56 -2.26 -12.26 -12.85
C ALA A 56 -1.62 -13.17 -11.79
N CYS A 57 -2.06 -13.08 -10.53
CA CYS A 57 -1.63 -14.02 -9.48
C CYS A 57 -1.97 -15.47 -9.83
N ALA A 58 -3.15 -15.74 -10.39
CA ALA A 58 -3.55 -17.06 -10.87
C ALA A 58 -2.65 -17.56 -12.01
N ALA A 59 -2.07 -16.65 -12.80
CA ALA A 59 -1.06 -16.93 -13.82
C ALA A 59 0.39 -17.02 -13.27
N ARG A 60 0.56 -17.04 -11.93
CA ARG A 60 1.86 -17.14 -11.23
C ARG A 60 2.73 -15.87 -11.32
N ASP A 61 2.13 -14.73 -11.61
CA ASP A 61 2.77 -13.44 -11.31
C ASP A 61 2.73 -13.22 -9.79
N TYR A 62 3.87 -13.43 -9.12
CA TYR A 62 3.95 -13.37 -7.67
C TYR A 62 3.91 -11.93 -7.12
N ASP A 63 4.31 -10.93 -7.91
CA ASP A 63 4.12 -9.53 -7.53
C ASP A 63 2.63 -9.15 -7.56
N ALA A 64 1.90 -9.67 -8.55
CA ALA A 64 0.44 -9.55 -8.56
C ALA A 64 -0.22 -10.29 -7.39
N CYS A 65 0.33 -11.42 -6.94
CA CYS A 65 -0.13 -12.08 -5.72
C CYS A 65 0.06 -11.19 -4.48
N VAL A 66 1.17 -10.46 -4.36
CA VAL A 66 1.35 -9.48 -3.28
C VAL A 66 0.31 -8.36 -3.36
N LYS A 67 0.06 -7.80 -4.55
CA LYS A 67 -0.97 -6.76 -4.77
C LYS A 67 -2.37 -7.27 -4.40
N ALA A 68 -2.71 -8.48 -4.82
CA ALA A 68 -3.96 -9.12 -4.46
C ALA A 68 -4.05 -9.28 -2.94
N GLY A 69 -3.01 -9.82 -2.30
CA GLY A 69 -2.93 -9.97 -0.84
C GLY A 69 -3.12 -8.65 -0.09
N ASP A 70 -2.48 -7.57 -0.54
CA ASP A 70 -2.65 -6.24 0.03
C ASP A 70 -4.08 -5.72 -0.12
N SER A 71 -4.72 -5.94 -1.28
CA SER A 71 -6.11 -5.53 -1.51
C SER A 71 -7.08 -6.25 -0.57
N TYR A 72 -6.88 -7.56 -0.35
CA TYR A 72 -7.66 -8.35 0.61
C TYR A 72 -7.39 -7.90 2.05
N ARG A 73 -6.12 -7.69 2.42
CA ARG A 73 -5.72 -7.26 3.77
C ARG A 73 -6.26 -5.87 4.13
N LYS A 74 -6.34 -4.96 3.16
CA LYS A 74 -6.81 -3.58 3.37
C LYS A 74 -8.32 -3.39 3.11
N GLY A 75 -8.97 -4.33 2.41
CA GLY A 75 -10.32 -4.12 1.89
C GLY A 75 -10.36 -3.12 0.73
N THR A 76 -9.27 -2.94 0.01
CA THR A 76 -9.24 -2.06 -1.17
C THR A 76 -9.98 -2.77 -2.31
N GLY A 77 -10.94 -2.08 -2.94
CA GLY A 77 -11.74 -2.65 -4.03
C GLY A 77 -12.73 -3.75 -3.63
N GLY A 78 -13.02 -3.95 -2.33
CA GLY A 78 -13.97 -4.94 -1.84
C GLY A 78 -14.00 -5.01 -0.31
N THR A 79 -14.49 -6.10 0.27
CA THR A 79 -14.38 -6.33 1.72
C THR A 79 -12.96 -6.75 2.09
N GLN A 80 -12.54 -6.41 3.32
CA GLN A 80 -11.32 -6.95 3.91
C GLN A 80 -11.51 -8.44 4.17
N ASP A 81 -10.51 -9.24 3.82
CA ASP A 81 -10.51 -10.68 4.01
C ASP A 81 -9.08 -11.17 4.28
N TYR A 82 -8.75 -11.45 5.53
CA TYR A 82 -7.41 -11.94 5.87
C TYR A 82 -7.14 -13.35 5.35
N GLY A 83 -8.14 -14.21 5.22
CA GLY A 83 -7.97 -15.57 4.72
C GLY A 83 -7.55 -15.58 3.24
N LEU A 84 -8.16 -14.73 2.42
CA LEU A 84 -7.74 -14.53 1.03
C LEU A 84 -6.40 -13.81 0.93
N ALA A 85 -6.11 -12.87 1.83
CA ALA A 85 -4.79 -12.24 1.89
C ALA A 85 -3.67 -13.25 2.16
N ILE A 86 -3.87 -14.14 3.15
CA ILE A 86 -2.94 -15.21 3.51
C ILE A 86 -2.67 -16.10 2.29
N LYS A 87 -3.72 -16.60 1.62
CA LYS A 87 -3.56 -17.47 0.43
C LYS A 87 -2.76 -16.79 -0.69
N ALA A 88 -3.00 -15.50 -0.92
CA ALA A 88 -2.28 -14.74 -1.94
C ALA A 88 -0.80 -14.55 -1.56
N TYR A 89 -0.50 -14.19 -0.31
CA TYR A 89 0.88 -14.06 0.16
C TYR A 89 1.62 -15.40 0.24
N GLU A 90 0.95 -16.49 0.64
CA GLU A 90 1.50 -17.85 0.58
C GLU A 90 1.90 -18.21 -0.85
N ARG A 91 1.04 -17.94 -1.83
CA ARG A 91 1.36 -18.17 -3.24
C ARG A 91 2.55 -17.34 -3.71
N ALA A 92 2.66 -16.09 -3.28
CA ALA A 92 3.81 -15.24 -3.58
C ALA A 92 5.09 -15.78 -2.93
N CYS A 93 5.04 -16.13 -1.64
CA CYS A 93 6.20 -16.61 -0.89
C CYS A 93 6.70 -17.97 -1.40
N ASN A 94 5.78 -18.88 -1.76
CA ASN A 94 6.13 -20.15 -2.41
C ASN A 94 6.74 -19.97 -3.81
N GLY A 95 6.59 -18.79 -4.40
CA GLY A 95 7.24 -18.37 -5.63
C GLY A 95 8.53 -17.58 -5.42
N ASP A 96 9.14 -17.67 -4.24
CA ASP A 96 10.36 -16.95 -3.85
C ASP A 96 10.23 -15.41 -3.92
N ASN A 97 9.01 -14.89 -3.78
CA ASN A 97 8.80 -13.46 -3.65
C ASN A 97 9.02 -13.01 -2.20
N GLY A 98 10.12 -12.30 -1.95
CA GLY A 98 10.49 -11.82 -0.61
C GLY A 98 9.40 -10.98 0.05
N LYS A 99 8.80 -10.03 -0.67
CA LYS A 99 7.70 -9.20 -0.15
C LYS A 99 6.47 -10.03 0.23
N GLY A 100 6.17 -11.08 -0.53
CA GLY A 100 5.15 -12.08 -0.19
C GLY A 100 5.44 -12.79 1.13
N CYS A 101 6.68 -13.25 1.31
CA CYS A 101 7.10 -13.88 2.57
C CYS A 101 7.04 -12.92 3.77
N SER A 102 7.54 -11.68 3.64
CA SER A 102 7.45 -10.64 4.68
C SER A 102 6.00 -10.34 5.06
N SER A 103 5.11 -10.22 4.07
CA SER A 103 3.68 -9.94 4.30
C SER A 103 2.96 -11.10 4.98
N LEU A 104 3.28 -12.34 4.60
CA LEU A 104 2.76 -13.52 5.28
C LEU A 104 3.29 -13.62 6.71
N ALA A 105 4.57 -13.34 6.93
CA ALA A 105 5.18 -13.31 8.25
C ALA A 105 4.48 -12.31 9.17
N TYR A 106 4.15 -11.12 8.65
CA TYR A 106 3.43 -10.09 9.39
C TYR A 106 2.04 -10.56 9.85
N LEU A 107 1.23 -11.15 8.96
CA LEU A 107 -0.08 -11.69 9.35
C LEU A 107 0.04 -12.84 10.33
N THR A 108 1.05 -13.69 10.15
CA THR A 108 1.33 -14.84 11.03
C THR A 108 1.78 -14.38 12.42
N MET A 109 2.58 -13.32 12.50
CA MET A 109 3.02 -12.74 13.77
C MET A 109 1.84 -12.16 14.55
N LEU A 110 0.95 -11.45 13.87
CA LEU A 110 -0.20 -10.78 14.50
C LEU A 110 -1.41 -11.68 14.73
N GLY A 111 -1.44 -12.88 14.14
CA GLY A 111 -2.62 -13.75 14.18
C GLY A 111 -3.84 -13.12 13.48
N ARG A 112 -3.63 -12.46 12.33
CA ARG A 112 -4.73 -11.87 11.56
C ARG A 112 -5.25 -12.86 10.52
N GLY A 113 -6.45 -13.38 10.73
CA GLY A 113 -7.05 -14.41 9.89
C GLY A 113 -6.51 -15.82 10.13
N MET A 114 -5.66 -15.99 11.15
CA MET A 114 -5.11 -17.26 11.63
C MET A 114 -4.68 -17.09 13.09
N ASP A 115 -4.35 -18.17 13.80
CA ASP A 115 -3.71 -18.04 15.11
C ASP A 115 -2.28 -17.49 14.97
N ALA A 116 -1.89 -16.62 15.92
CA ALA A 116 -0.55 -16.07 15.93
C ALA A 116 0.50 -17.19 16.10
N ASN A 117 1.53 -17.19 15.26
CA ASN A 117 2.62 -18.15 15.35
C ASN A 117 3.97 -17.46 15.16
N PRO A 118 4.57 -16.93 16.26
CA PRO A 118 5.83 -16.21 16.20
C PRO A 118 6.99 -17.06 15.67
N VAL A 119 7.01 -18.37 15.91
CA VAL A 119 8.06 -19.26 15.40
C VAL A 119 8.00 -19.34 13.87
N LYS A 120 6.81 -19.55 13.32
CA LYS A 120 6.60 -19.57 11.86
C LYS A 120 6.84 -18.19 11.23
N ALA A 121 6.38 -17.12 11.87
CA ALA A 121 6.67 -15.76 11.42
C ALA A 121 8.17 -15.50 11.34
N ARG A 122 8.95 -15.94 12.34
CA ARG A 122 10.42 -15.84 12.32
C ARG A 122 11.04 -16.52 11.12
N SER A 123 10.60 -17.74 10.80
CA SER A 123 11.10 -18.46 9.63
C SER A 123 10.75 -17.76 8.31
N LEU A 124 9.54 -17.20 8.21
CA LEU A 124 9.10 -16.48 7.01
C LEU A 124 9.83 -15.15 6.83
N TYR A 125 10.07 -14.40 7.91
CA TYR A 125 10.90 -13.20 7.86
C TYR A 125 12.35 -13.54 7.50
N LYS A 126 12.90 -14.63 8.04
CA LYS A 126 14.23 -15.10 7.64
C LYS A 126 14.27 -15.40 6.14
N GLN A 127 13.33 -16.20 5.62
CA GLN A 127 13.24 -16.51 4.19
C GLN A 127 13.13 -15.24 3.35
N SER A 128 12.28 -14.30 3.77
CA SER A 128 12.15 -12.99 3.10
C SER A 128 13.49 -12.23 3.07
N CYS A 129 14.25 -12.25 4.16
CA CYS A 129 15.55 -11.61 4.22
C CYS A 129 16.59 -12.30 3.34
N ASP A 130 16.60 -13.64 3.33
CA ASP A 130 17.46 -14.44 2.45
C ASP A 130 17.17 -14.14 0.96
N LEU A 131 15.92 -13.76 0.63
CA LEU A 131 15.48 -13.29 -0.69
C LEU A 131 15.78 -11.79 -0.95
N GLY A 132 16.47 -11.10 -0.04
CA GLY A 132 16.91 -9.72 -0.20
C GLY A 132 15.87 -8.64 0.14
N GLU A 133 14.67 -9.01 0.57
CA GLU A 133 13.60 -8.07 0.92
C GLU A 133 13.92 -7.35 2.25
N VAL A 134 14.06 -6.02 2.20
CA VAL A 134 14.52 -5.21 3.34
C VAL A 134 13.56 -5.31 4.52
N SER A 135 12.25 -5.26 4.26
CA SER A 135 11.23 -5.38 5.30
C SER A 135 11.29 -6.75 6.01
N GLY A 136 11.66 -7.79 5.25
CA GLY A 136 11.92 -9.13 5.75
C GLY A 136 13.09 -9.18 6.72
N CYS A 137 14.21 -8.57 6.31
CA CYS A 137 15.41 -8.46 7.15
C CYS A 137 15.14 -7.69 8.43
N ALA A 138 14.47 -6.54 8.35
CA ALA A 138 14.14 -5.75 9.53
C ALA A 138 13.26 -6.54 10.52
N GLY A 139 12.24 -7.25 10.02
CA GLY A 139 11.41 -8.14 10.82
C GLY A 139 12.24 -9.25 11.49
N TYR A 140 13.11 -9.93 10.74
CA TYR A 140 13.96 -10.99 11.27
C TYR A 140 14.96 -10.48 12.31
N GLY A 141 15.62 -9.35 12.04
CA GLY A 141 16.55 -8.70 12.95
C GLY A 141 15.90 -8.30 14.27
N ASN A 142 14.69 -7.72 14.22
CA ASN A 142 13.93 -7.42 15.44
C ASN A 142 13.54 -8.68 16.22
N MET A 143 13.21 -9.78 15.55
CA MET A 143 12.89 -11.04 16.22
C MET A 143 14.12 -11.71 16.85
N LEU A 144 15.30 -11.61 16.20
CA LEU A 144 16.59 -11.99 16.80
C LEU A 144 16.89 -11.16 18.04
N PHE A 145 16.75 -9.84 17.93
CA PHE A 145 17.04 -8.90 19.01
C PHE A 145 16.15 -9.16 20.23
N THR A 146 14.85 -9.37 20.02
CA THR A 146 13.88 -9.57 21.10
C THR A 146 13.81 -11.01 21.62
N GLY A 147 14.24 -12.00 20.82
CA GLY A 147 14.00 -13.42 21.12
C GLY A 147 12.57 -13.87 20.81
N THR A 148 11.82 -13.11 20.02
CA THR A 148 10.47 -13.50 19.64
C THR A 148 10.52 -14.67 18.66
N GLY A 149 9.77 -15.75 18.94
CA GLY A 149 9.73 -16.92 18.08
C GLY A 149 11.01 -17.78 18.06
N GLY A 150 11.90 -17.65 19.05
CA GLY A 150 13.01 -18.58 19.29
C GLY A 150 14.12 -17.97 20.14
N ALA A 151 15.33 -18.53 20.12
CA ALA A 151 16.45 -18.00 20.91
C ALA A 151 16.79 -16.55 20.54
N LYS A 152 17.02 -15.73 21.57
CA LYS A 152 17.48 -14.34 21.47
C LYS A 152 18.93 -14.29 21.00
N ASN A 153 19.24 -13.40 20.06
CA ASN A 153 20.59 -13.10 19.61
C ASN A 153 20.68 -11.60 19.33
N VAL A 154 21.05 -10.84 20.37
CA VAL A 154 21.11 -9.38 20.32
C VAL A 154 22.15 -8.88 19.31
N PRO A 155 23.42 -9.35 19.32
CA PRO A 155 24.42 -8.85 18.37
C PRO A 155 23.99 -9.03 16.91
N GLU A 156 23.49 -10.22 16.56
CA GLU A 156 23.04 -10.48 15.20
C GLU A 156 21.77 -9.69 14.84
N GLY A 157 20.82 -9.57 15.78
CA GLY A 157 19.60 -8.79 15.58
C GLY A 157 19.89 -7.31 15.30
N THR A 158 20.78 -6.70 16.08
CA THR A 158 21.23 -5.32 15.87
C THR A 158 21.94 -5.16 14.53
N ARG A 159 22.84 -6.09 14.17
CA ARG A 159 23.54 -6.07 12.87
C ARG A 159 22.56 -6.08 11.69
N VAL A 160 21.59 -7.00 11.69
CA VAL A 160 20.60 -7.12 10.61
C VAL A 160 19.66 -5.90 10.55
N LEU A 161 19.30 -5.33 11.71
CA LEU A 161 18.54 -4.07 11.76
C LEU A 161 19.35 -2.90 11.19
N GLN A 162 20.63 -2.78 11.54
CA GLN A 162 21.51 -1.73 11.00
C GLN A 162 21.65 -1.85 9.48
N GLU A 163 21.81 -3.06 8.96
CA GLU A 163 21.83 -3.29 7.51
C GLU A 163 20.53 -2.90 6.83
N SER A 164 19.39 -3.09 7.50
CA SER A 164 18.09 -2.66 6.99
C SER A 164 17.94 -1.14 7.02
N CYS A 165 18.41 -0.49 8.09
CA CYS A 165 18.45 0.97 8.21
C CYS A 165 19.36 1.61 7.15
N ASN A 166 20.55 1.05 6.92
CA ASN A 166 21.49 1.50 5.87
C ASN A 166 20.93 1.34 4.44
N ARG A 167 19.84 0.60 4.27
CA ARG A 167 19.09 0.45 3.02
C ARG A 167 17.83 1.34 3.02
N ASP A 168 17.87 2.42 3.80
CA ASP A 168 16.82 3.43 3.94
C ASP A 168 15.46 2.90 4.42
N TYR A 169 15.46 1.77 5.14
CA TYR A 169 14.22 1.29 5.77
C TYR A 169 14.01 2.00 7.11
N GLU A 170 13.31 3.13 7.05
CA GLU A 170 13.02 4.04 8.16
C GLU A 170 12.60 3.30 9.45
N TRP A 171 11.69 2.33 9.35
CA TRP A 171 11.25 1.55 10.51
C TRP A 171 12.41 0.86 11.24
N ALA A 172 13.44 0.37 10.53
CA ALA A 172 14.60 -0.23 11.17
C ALA A 172 15.50 0.81 11.85
N CYS A 173 15.63 2.01 11.27
CA CYS A 173 16.36 3.12 11.89
C CYS A 173 15.67 3.56 13.19
N ASP A 174 14.37 3.88 13.12
CA ASP A 174 13.56 4.25 14.29
C ASP A 174 13.59 3.17 15.36
N ARG A 175 13.57 1.90 14.95
CA ARG A 175 13.63 0.77 15.87
C ARG A 175 14.96 0.69 16.59
N LEU A 176 16.09 0.96 15.93
CA LEU A 176 17.39 0.99 16.57
C LEU A 176 17.50 2.14 17.58
N ASP A 177 16.95 3.30 17.23
CA ASP A 177 16.87 4.46 18.12
C ASP A 177 16.05 4.15 19.37
N GLU A 178 14.85 3.57 19.21
CA GLU A 178 13.96 3.16 20.32
C GLU A 178 14.65 2.16 21.25
N LEU A 179 15.43 1.24 20.68
CA LEU A 179 16.13 0.21 21.45
C LEU A 179 17.40 0.74 22.15
N GLY A 180 17.78 1.99 21.93
CA GLY A 180 19.06 2.54 22.40
C GLY A 180 20.26 1.76 21.86
N ALA A 181 20.07 1.10 20.71
CA ALA A 181 21.03 0.21 20.06
C ALA A 181 21.57 0.81 18.75
N TYR A 182 21.23 2.07 18.46
CA TYR A 182 21.75 2.82 17.34
C TYR A 182 23.15 3.35 17.66
N ASP A 183 24.13 2.90 16.88
CA ASP A 183 25.48 3.46 16.87
C ASP A 183 25.81 3.88 15.43
N PRO A 184 25.64 5.17 15.08
CA PRO A 184 25.91 5.67 13.73
C PRO A 184 27.40 5.59 13.36
N ASP A 185 28.28 5.45 14.37
CA ASP A 185 29.73 5.35 14.25
C ASP A 185 30.23 3.93 14.52
N SER A 186 29.35 2.92 14.61
CA SER A 186 29.70 1.52 14.88
C SER A 186 30.52 0.94 13.72
N VAL A 187 31.82 1.19 13.79
CA VAL A 187 32.89 0.30 13.33
C VAL A 187 32.94 -1.00 14.17
N ALA A 188 31.97 -1.27 15.04
CA ALA A 188 31.89 -2.52 15.80
C ALA A 188 31.78 -3.74 14.86
N TYR A 189 31.22 -3.57 13.65
CA TYR A 189 31.26 -4.60 12.61
C TYR A 189 32.68 -4.86 12.08
N GLU A 190 33.51 -3.82 11.89
CA GLU A 190 34.92 -3.99 11.53
C GLU A 190 35.70 -4.66 12.68
N ARG A 191 35.41 -4.34 13.95
CA ARG A 191 35.99 -5.06 15.10
C ARG A 191 35.58 -6.53 15.19
N LEU A 192 34.39 -6.90 14.71
CA LEU A 192 33.91 -8.30 14.70
C LEU A 192 34.49 -9.12 13.53
N LYS A 193 34.89 -8.49 12.42
CA LYS A 193 35.68 -9.15 11.35
C LYS A 193 37.06 -9.58 11.86
N ASP A 194 37.73 -8.70 12.62
CA ASP A 194 39.05 -8.97 13.16
C ASP A 194 39.05 -10.12 14.19
N MET A 195 37.94 -10.31 14.92
CA MET A 195 37.79 -11.42 15.87
C MET A 195 37.47 -12.78 15.25
N ARG A 196 37.23 -12.86 13.93
CA ARG A 196 37.01 -14.14 13.21
C ARG A 196 38.27 -14.66 12.50
N GLY A 197 39.40 -13.97 12.65
CA GLY A 197 40.67 -14.29 11.99
C GLY A 197 41.88 -14.44 12.92
N GLY A 198 41.68 -14.65 14.23
CA GLY A 198 42.76 -14.85 15.21
C GLY A 198 42.63 -16.17 15.96
#